data_AF-A0A7Y3GBA1-F1
#
_entry.id   AF-A0A7Y3GBA1-F1
#
_cell.length_a   1.000
_cell.length_b   1.000
_cell.length_c   1.000
_cell.angle_alpha   90.00
_cell.angle_beta   90.00
_cell.angle_gamma   90.00
#
_symmetry.space_group_name_H-M   'P 1'
#
loop_
_entity.id
_entity.type
_entity.pdbx_description
1 polymer ?
#
loop_
_entity_poly.entity_id
_entity_poly.type
_entity_poly.pdbx_seq_one_letter_code
_entity_poly.pdbx_strand_id
1 'polypeptide(L)'
;MRVTFVGHACHLVETDDVRVLTDPWLCDTIFGGHVEHDPPLGFGIADLPEIHVLAITHGHLDHFNAPTLARWPDKSVPVVIPTVRFSELEANLRRLGFPNVHPLDDWKAFELRGARVVATPSLGVLDECAWVVVGRDGAFFDGADAPQPPELMQEIAKRLGPVVAGAFSHNSFDQPSLLGLPSHKPADHAPRAAAAAAASLGVAFGYAGASNLRWTGPRGAEITRKVIRAGPEDFRRELAATAPEVAYLDLRPGDAWSLEGGIERDALGGTPEATVPNDYLHAFLDSGERFCPAGRPSVADTFARDLPARLARAPEASRYLGQPVSFEITGEGGGTWSVDFSRVDAAPVAGDDGAPFAVRIEARDWLDLFERRISWQVLLVSDRLAITRFRPGPPPDGLHFAYALQAVFP
;
A
#
# COMPACT_ATOMS: atom_id res chain seq x y z
N MET A 1 6.26 -19.61 18.60
CA MET A 1 5.75 -18.52 17.71
C MET A 1 4.24 -18.33 17.89
N ARG A 2 3.80 -17.06 17.96
CA ARG A 2 2.40 -16.60 18.01
C ARG A 2 2.21 -15.42 17.07
N VAL A 3 1.07 -15.36 16.39
CA VAL A 3 0.71 -14.29 15.46
C VAL A 3 -0.68 -13.78 15.80
N THR A 4 -0.82 -12.49 16.04
CA THR A 4 -2.12 -11.83 16.15
C THR A 4 -2.42 -11.09 14.87
N PHE A 5 -3.58 -11.38 14.27
CA PHE A 5 -4.06 -10.63 13.13
C PHE A 5 -4.67 -9.32 13.63
N VAL A 6 -3.94 -8.21 13.46
CA VAL A 6 -4.39 -6.90 13.94
C VAL A 6 -5.41 -6.32 12.97
N GLY A 7 -5.21 -6.47 11.66
CA GLY A 7 -6.20 -6.07 10.66
C GLY A 7 -5.54 -5.71 9.34
N HIS A 8 -6.23 -5.96 8.23
CA HIS A 8 -5.70 -5.71 6.89
C HIS A 8 -4.33 -6.37 6.66
N ALA A 9 -3.22 -5.61 6.58
CA ALA A 9 -1.85 -6.11 6.45
C ALA A 9 -1.05 -6.03 7.76
N CYS A 10 -1.70 -5.64 8.86
CA CYS A 10 -1.07 -5.46 10.16
C CYS A 10 -1.08 -6.77 10.95
N HIS A 11 0.12 -7.27 11.26
CA HIS A 11 0.32 -8.51 11.99
C HIS A 11 1.28 -8.29 13.15
N LEU A 12 0.88 -8.71 14.35
CA LEU A 12 1.75 -8.77 15.52
C LEU A 12 2.36 -10.16 15.61
N VAL A 13 3.65 -10.28 15.31
CA VAL A 13 4.40 -11.53 15.36
C VAL A 13 5.23 -11.58 16.65
N GLU A 14 4.90 -12.55 17.50
CA GLU A 14 5.62 -12.85 18.73
C GLU A 14 6.45 -14.11 18.51
N THR A 15 7.76 -13.93 18.46
CA THR A 15 8.72 -15.01 18.35
C THR A 15 9.92 -14.73 19.23
N ASP A 16 10.46 -15.77 19.86
CA ASP A 16 11.48 -15.62 20.88
C ASP A 16 11.01 -14.64 21.97
N ASP A 17 11.83 -13.64 22.31
CA ASP A 17 11.50 -12.52 23.20
C ASP A 17 11.33 -11.20 22.41
N VAL A 18 10.83 -11.27 21.17
CA VAL A 18 10.64 -10.15 20.26
C VAL A 18 9.21 -10.09 19.77
N ARG A 19 8.71 -8.86 19.63
CA ARG A 19 7.41 -8.53 19.06
C ARG A 19 7.62 -7.62 17.87
N VAL A 20 7.31 -8.13 16.68
CA VAL A 20 7.38 -7.39 15.42
C VAL A 20 5.96 -7.04 15.02
N LEU A 21 5.68 -5.75 14.77
CA LEU A 21 4.41 -5.32 14.22
C LEU A 21 4.63 -4.88 12.77
N THR A 22 3.93 -5.53 11.84
CA THR A 22 3.97 -5.17 10.42
C THR A 22 2.91 -4.11 10.11
N ASP A 23 3.19 -3.22 9.16
CA ASP A 23 2.24 -2.32 8.49
C ASP A 23 1.15 -1.71 9.40
N PRO A 24 1.52 -0.94 10.44
CA PRO A 24 0.60 -0.53 11.49
C PRO A 24 -0.43 0.50 11.00
N TRP A 25 -1.62 0.02 10.62
CA TRP A 25 -2.82 0.81 10.42
C TRP A 25 -3.83 0.54 11.54
N LEU A 26 -3.91 1.46 12.52
CA LEU A 26 -4.87 1.38 13.63
C LEU A 26 -5.85 2.55 13.70
N CYS A 27 -5.63 3.59 12.89
CA CYS A 27 -6.53 4.75 12.80
C CYS A 27 -7.30 4.74 11.48
N ASP A 28 -8.59 4.43 11.55
CA ASP A 28 -9.55 4.77 10.49
C ASP A 28 -9.94 6.25 10.57
N THR A 29 -10.42 6.88 9.51
CA THR A 29 -10.46 6.41 8.11
C THR A 29 -9.17 6.83 7.41
N ILE A 30 -8.84 6.19 6.29
CA ILE A 30 -7.72 6.56 5.43
C ILE A 30 -8.19 7.12 4.10
N PHE A 31 -7.22 7.53 3.27
CA PHE A 31 -7.45 8.11 1.95
C PHE A 31 -8.46 9.28 1.94
N GLY A 32 -8.30 10.25 2.85
CA GLY A 32 -9.20 11.41 2.89
C GLY A 32 -10.64 11.06 3.27
N GLY A 33 -10.81 10.01 4.08
CA GLY A 33 -12.11 9.61 4.62
C GLY A 33 -12.83 8.53 3.83
N HIS A 34 -12.22 8.01 2.77
CA HIS A 34 -12.88 7.15 1.80
C HIS A 34 -12.84 5.67 2.14
N VAL A 35 -11.91 5.22 2.99
CA VAL A 35 -11.71 3.79 3.27
C VAL A 35 -11.50 3.54 4.77
N GLU A 36 -12.02 2.42 5.25
CA GLU A 36 -11.85 1.92 6.62
C GLU A 36 -11.74 0.39 6.62
N HIS A 37 -11.36 -0.16 7.77
CA HIS A 37 -11.29 -1.61 7.96
C HIS A 37 -12.66 -2.28 7.79
N ASP A 38 -12.64 -3.50 7.25
CA ASP A 38 -13.80 -4.39 7.23
C ASP A 38 -13.38 -5.84 7.53
N PRO A 39 -13.70 -6.39 8.72
CA PRO A 39 -14.51 -5.79 9.79
C PRO A 39 -13.77 -4.68 10.57
N PRO A 40 -14.50 -3.81 11.30
CA PRO A 40 -13.88 -2.71 12.05
C PRO A 40 -13.01 -3.21 13.21
N LEU A 41 -11.99 -2.43 13.56
CA LEU A 41 -11.12 -2.72 14.71
C LEU A 41 -11.86 -2.48 16.03
N GLY A 42 -11.55 -3.31 17.03
CA GLY A 42 -12.10 -3.24 18.40
C GLY A 42 -11.11 -2.75 19.46
N PHE A 43 -9.97 -2.21 19.04
CA PHE A 43 -8.82 -1.86 19.87
C PHE A 43 -7.96 -0.79 19.17
N GLY A 44 -7.06 -0.17 19.93
CA GLY A 44 -6.14 0.88 19.46
C GLY A 44 -4.68 0.60 19.82
N ILE A 45 -3.84 1.62 19.66
CA ILE A 45 -2.40 1.53 19.93
C ILE A 45 -2.14 1.19 21.39
N ALA A 46 -2.96 1.74 22.29
CA ALA A 46 -2.84 1.54 23.74
C ALA A 46 -3.14 0.10 24.20
N ASP A 47 -3.80 -0.70 23.37
CA ASP A 47 -4.16 -2.08 23.68
C ASP A 47 -3.09 -3.07 23.18
N LEU A 48 -2.13 -2.61 22.38
CA LEU A 48 -1.01 -3.43 21.91
C LEU A 48 0.00 -3.68 23.05
N PRO A 49 0.63 -4.86 23.11
CA PRO A 49 1.77 -5.06 23.99
C PRO A 49 2.97 -4.22 23.53
N GLU A 50 4.02 -4.17 24.35
CA GLU A 50 5.28 -3.53 23.97
C GLU A 50 5.81 -4.13 22.65
N ILE A 51 5.99 -3.26 21.66
CA ILE A 51 6.51 -3.59 20.33
C ILE A 51 7.99 -3.29 20.27
N HIS A 52 8.77 -4.25 19.78
CA HIS A 52 10.23 -4.16 19.73
C HIS A 52 10.75 -3.76 18.36
N VAL A 53 9.98 -4.02 17.29
CA VAL A 53 10.32 -3.64 15.91
C VAL A 53 9.02 -3.30 15.18
N LEU A 54 9.01 -2.17 14.47
CA LEU A 54 8.02 -1.89 13.43
C LEU A 54 8.59 -2.30 12.08
N ALA A 55 7.81 -2.98 11.25
CA ALA A 55 8.21 -3.38 9.90
C ALA A 55 7.21 -2.83 8.89
N ILE A 56 7.63 -1.94 8.00
CA ILE A 56 6.73 -1.27 7.05
C ILE A 56 7.11 -1.64 5.63
N THR A 57 6.20 -2.30 4.91
CA THR A 57 6.43 -2.85 3.58
C THR A 57 6.55 -1.79 2.51
N HIS A 58 5.73 -0.72 2.57
CA HIS A 58 5.76 0.38 1.60
C HIS A 58 4.93 1.59 2.08
N GLY A 59 4.82 2.62 1.22
CA GLY A 59 4.25 3.93 1.56
C GLY A 59 2.75 4.14 1.29
N HIS A 60 1.95 3.11 0.98
CA HIS A 60 0.49 3.30 0.85
C HIS A 60 -0.17 3.50 2.21
N LEU A 61 -1.30 4.23 2.27
CA LEU A 61 -1.87 4.70 3.54
C LEU A 61 -2.46 3.60 4.44
N ASP A 62 -2.78 2.45 3.86
CA ASP A 62 -3.21 1.21 4.52
C ASP A 62 -2.03 0.38 5.09
N HIS A 63 -0.80 0.72 4.74
CA HIS A 63 0.42 0.08 5.25
C HIS A 63 1.30 1.04 6.06
N PHE A 64 1.39 2.29 5.61
CA PHE A 64 2.01 3.44 6.26
C PHE A 64 0.94 4.43 6.74
N ASN A 65 0.30 4.10 7.87
CA ASN A 65 -0.70 4.98 8.46
C ASN A 65 -0.02 6.07 9.31
N ALA A 66 0.21 7.24 8.71
CA ALA A 66 0.78 8.40 9.41
C ALA A 66 0.07 8.79 10.73
N PRO A 67 -1.29 8.74 10.83
CA PRO A 67 -1.96 8.98 12.11
C PRO A 67 -1.55 8.01 13.23
N THR A 68 -1.44 6.72 12.90
CA THR A 68 -1.01 5.67 13.83
C THR A 68 0.43 5.92 14.25
N LEU A 69 1.31 6.12 13.26
CA LEU A 69 2.74 6.33 13.49
C LEU A 69 3.03 7.63 14.25
N ALA A 70 2.27 8.70 14.02
CA ALA A 70 2.39 9.97 14.76
C ALA A 70 2.08 9.78 16.26
N ARG A 71 1.05 9.01 16.58
CA ARG A 71 0.62 8.68 17.96
C ARG A 71 1.45 7.59 18.62
N TRP A 72 2.34 6.94 17.87
CA TRP A 72 3.14 5.84 18.39
C TRP A 72 3.95 6.27 19.63
N PRO A 73 3.83 5.55 20.77
CA PRO A 73 4.31 6.04 22.06
C PRO A 73 5.84 6.07 22.16
N ASP A 74 6.52 5.04 21.65
CA ASP A 74 7.97 4.95 21.67
C ASP A 74 8.55 5.22 20.27
N LYS A 75 9.03 6.44 20.05
CA LYS A 75 9.69 6.81 18.79
C LYS A 75 11.05 6.17 18.61
N SER A 76 11.67 5.65 19.67
CA SER A 76 12.98 4.99 19.60
C SER A 76 12.92 3.56 19.11
N VAL A 77 11.72 2.97 18.96
CA VAL A 77 11.53 1.65 18.38
C VAL A 77 12.23 1.57 17.00
N PRO A 78 13.04 0.53 16.73
CA PRO A 78 13.57 0.29 15.41
C PRO A 78 12.44 0.13 14.38
N VAL A 79 12.54 0.86 13.27
CA VAL A 79 11.62 0.74 12.14
C VAL A 79 12.39 0.18 10.95
N VAL A 80 12.04 -1.02 10.51
CA VAL A 80 12.62 -1.64 9.31
C VAL A 80 11.73 -1.36 8.10
N ILE A 81 12.36 -1.00 6.99
CA ILE A 81 11.69 -0.67 5.72
C ILE A 81 12.50 -1.27 4.57
N PRO A 82 11.90 -1.55 3.39
CA PRO A 82 12.72 -1.89 2.23
C PRO A 82 13.57 -0.69 1.79
N THR A 83 14.64 -0.95 1.06
CA THR A 83 15.34 0.10 0.31
C THR A 83 14.38 0.71 -0.72
N VAL A 84 14.10 2.01 -0.59
CA VAL A 84 13.15 2.73 -1.45
C VAL A 84 13.85 3.46 -2.60
N ARG A 85 13.19 3.54 -3.76
CA ARG A 85 13.66 4.23 -4.98
C ARG A 85 12.80 5.46 -5.31
N PHE A 86 11.49 5.39 -5.08
CA PHE A 86 10.52 6.41 -5.48
C PHE A 86 9.75 7.01 -4.31
N SER A 87 9.48 6.23 -3.26
CA SER A 87 8.70 6.66 -2.11
C SER A 87 9.52 7.51 -1.13
N GLU A 88 8.83 8.34 -0.34
CA GLU A 88 9.44 9.17 0.72
C GLU A 88 9.41 8.47 2.10
N LEU A 89 9.28 7.14 2.14
CA LEU A 89 9.01 6.37 3.36
C LEU A 89 9.99 6.68 4.51
N GLU A 90 11.30 6.58 4.26
CA GLU A 90 12.31 6.91 5.29
C GLU A 90 12.19 8.36 5.75
N ALA A 91 12.13 9.31 4.82
CA ALA A 91 12.08 10.73 5.14
C ALA A 91 10.83 11.07 5.99
N ASN A 92 9.71 10.42 5.70
CA ASN A 92 8.47 10.59 6.45
C ASN A 92 8.55 10.01 7.85
N LEU A 93 9.15 8.82 8.02
CA LEU A 93 9.43 8.25 9.35
C LEU A 93 10.33 9.17 10.19
N ARG A 94 11.39 9.73 9.59
CA ARG A 94 12.29 10.69 10.26
C ARG A 94 11.52 11.92 10.74
N ARG A 95 10.65 12.48 9.89
CA ARG A 95 9.82 13.65 10.23
C ARG A 95 8.76 13.33 11.29
N LEU A 96 8.22 12.10 11.32
CA LEU A 96 7.35 11.60 12.39
C LEU A 96 8.07 11.34 13.72
N GLY A 97 9.39 11.57 13.76
CA GLY A 97 10.21 11.52 14.96
C GLY A 97 10.94 10.20 15.20
N PHE A 98 10.87 9.22 14.28
CA PHE A 98 11.59 7.95 14.43
C PHE A 98 13.08 8.12 14.09
N PRO A 99 14.01 8.00 15.06
CA PRO A 99 15.43 8.19 14.84
C PRO A 99 16.15 6.90 14.41
N ASN A 100 15.49 5.74 14.51
CA ASN A 100 16.06 4.42 14.27
C ASN A 100 15.38 3.75 13.07
N VAL A 101 15.56 4.34 11.89
CA VAL A 101 15.07 3.77 10.62
C VAL A 101 16.16 2.94 9.97
N HIS A 102 15.82 1.71 9.57
CA HIS A 102 16.72 0.70 9.01
C HIS A 102 16.22 0.25 7.63
N PRO A 103 16.67 0.90 6.55
CA PRO A 103 16.45 0.40 5.20
C PRO A 103 17.16 -0.94 4.98
N LEU A 104 16.45 -1.91 4.40
CA LEU A 104 16.95 -3.25 4.12
C LEU A 104 16.92 -3.52 2.62
N ASP A 105 18.08 -3.89 2.07
CA ASP A 105 18.14 -4.47 0.73
C ASP A 105 17.52 -5.88 0.74
N ASP A 106 17.09 -6.33 -0.44
CA ASP A 106 16.56 -7.67 -0.65
C ASP A 106 17.40 -8.75 0.03
N TRP A 107 16.73 -9.65 0.75
CA TRP A 107 17.32 -10.76 1.51
C TRP A 107 18.20 -10.37 2.69
N LYS A 108 18.38 -9.08 2.98
CA LYS A 108 19.06 -8.65 4.21
C LYS A 108 18.11 -8.74 5.39
N ALA A 109 18.68 -9.14 6.52
CA ALA A 109 17.98 -9.28 7.77
C ALA A 109 18.31 -8.11 8.69
N PHE A 110 17.29 -7.56 9.33
CA PHE A 110 17.47 -6.88 10.62
C PHE A 110 17.38 -7.94 11.72
N GLU A 111 18.34 -7.96 12.64
CA GLU A 111 18.39 -8.95 13.71
C GLU A 111 18.21 -8.29 15.08
N LEU A 112 17.33 -8.84 15.91
CA LEU A 112 17.12 -8.40 17.28
C LEU A 112 16.85 -9.60 18.17
N ARG A 113 17.64 -9.77 19.25
CA ARG A 113 17.48 -10.84 20.26
C ARG A 113 17.34 -12.27 19.66
N GLY A 114 17.95 -12.51 18.51
CA GLY A 114 17.91 -13.81 17.81
C GLY A 114 16.76 -13.96 16.80
N ALA A 115 15.77 -13.07 16.80
CA ALA A 115 14.79 -12.95 15.73
C ALA A 115 15.37 -12.16 14.55
N ARG A 116 14.91 -12.46 13.34
CA ARG A 116 15.32 -11.81 12.09
C ARG A 116 14.10 -11.34 11.32
N VAL A 117 14.11 -10.11 10.84
CA VAL A 117 13.11 -9.57 9.91
C VAL A 117 13.77 -9.39 8.56
N VAL A 118 13.29 -10.11 7.54
CA VAL A 118 13.92 -10.18 6.22
C VAL A 118 12.98 -9.62 5.16
N ALA A 119 13.47 -8.65 4.39
CA ALA A 119 12.77 -8.14 3.21
C ALA A 119 12.91 -9.14 2.04
N THR A 120 11.80 -9.47 1.37
CA THR A 120 11.86 -10.14 0.08
C THR A 120 12.12 -9.13 -1.05
N PRO A 121 12.58 -9.57 -2.23
CA PRO A 121 12.65 -8.71 -3.40
C PRO A 121 11.34 -8.03 -3.74
N SER A 122 11.45 -6.78 -4.18
CA SER A 122 10.35 -6.05 -4.81
C SER A 122 10.26 -6.45 -6.29
N LEU A 123 9.21 -7.19 -6.64
CA LEU A 123 8.93 -7.55 -8.04
C LEU A 123 7.97 -6.58 -8.73
N GLY A 124 7.39 -5.65 -7.96
CA GLY A 124 6.44 -4.65 -8.43
C GLY A 124 7.10 -3.39 -9.00
N VAL A 125 6.26 -2.42 -9.35
CA VAL A 125 6.70 -1.09 -9.83
C VAL A 125 6.94 -0.13 -8.67
N LEU A 126 6.31 -0.39 -7.51
CA LEU A 126 6.46 0.40 -6.29
C LEU A 126 7.54 -0.19 -5.39
N ASP A 127 8.03 0.62 -4.45
CA ASP A 127 8.95 0.16 -3.42
C ASP A 127 8.21 -0.67 -2.37
N GLU A 128 7.89 -1.92 -2.70
CA GLU A 128 7.15 -2.83 -1.83
C GLU A 128 7.89 -4.15 -1.62
N CYS A 129 7.76 -4.73 -0.43
CA CYS A 129 8.29 -6.05 -0.11
C CYS A 129 7.29 -6.88 0.68
N ALA A 130 7.48 -8.19 0.72
CA ALA A 130 6.94 -9.02 1.78
C ALA A 130 7.96 -9.12 2.93
N TRP A 131 7.46 -9.36 4.14
CA TRP A 131 8.30 -9.63 5.31
C TRP A 131 8.35 -11.12 5.63
N VAL A 132 9.53 -11.61 5.99
CA VAL A 132 9.68 -12.91 6.66
C VAL A 132 10.26 -12.68 8.04
N VAL A 133 9.46 -12.95 9.07
CA VAL A 133 9.88 -12.88 10.47
C VAL A 133 10.32 -14.27 10.91
N VAL A 134 11.63 -14.46 11.07
CA VAL A 134 12.25 -15.74 11.42
C VAL A 134 12.67 -15.73 12.89
N GLY A 135 12.25 -16.73 13.66
CA GLY A 135 12.75 -16.98 15.00
C GLY A 135 13.08 -18.46 15.22
N ARG A 136 13.26 -18.87 16.49
CA ARG A 136 13.69 -20.25 16.81
C ARG A 136 12.64 -21.31 16.49
N ASP A 137 11.36 -20.97 16.65
CA ASP A 137 10.25 -21.91 16.47
C ASP A 137 9.72 -21.97 15.02
N GLY A 138 10.38 -21.27 14.09
CA GLY A 138 9.99 -21.19 12.68
C GLY A 138 9.91 -19.76 12.16
N ALA A 139 9.30 -19.59 11.00
CA ALA A 139 9.11 -18.30 10.36
C ALA A 139 7.63 -18.00 10.08
N PHE A 140 7.29 -16.71 10.10
CA PHE A 140 6.02 -16.17 9.62
C PHE A 140 6.26 -15.36 8.34
N PHE A 141 5.43 -15.58 7.32
CA PHE A 141 5.43 -14.82 6.08
C PHE A 141 4.27 -13.82 6.08
N ASP A 142 4.59 -12.54 5.94
CA ASP A 142 3.63 -11.48 5.68
C ASP A 142 3.79 -11.04 4.22
N GLY A 143 2.86 -11.47 3.37
CA GLY A 143 2.91 -11.17 1.95
C GLY A 143 2.59 -9.73 1.59
N ALA A 144 1.87 -9.00 2.47
CA ALA A 144 1.33 -7.66 2.21
C ALA A 144 0.86 -7.51 0.75
N ASP A 145 1.23 -6.42 0.07
CA ASP A 145 0.89 -6.15 -1.32
C ASP A 145 1.96 -6.58 -2.33
N ALA A 146 3.06 -7.22 -1.88
CA ALA A 146 4.11 -7.66 -2.78
C ALA A 146 3.67 -8.85 -3.67
N PRO A 147 4.11 -8.92 -4.94
CA PRO A 147 3.85 -10.06 -5.81
C PRO A 147 4.38 -11.39 -5.23
N GLN A 148 3.57 -12.45 -5.34
CA GLN A 148 3.84 -13.73 -4.68
C GLN A 148 3.94 -14.92 -5.65
N PRO A 149 4.78 -14.85 -6.71
CA PRO A 149 4.87 -15.94 -7.67
C PRO A 149 5.46 -17.21 -7.02
N PRO A 150 5.02 -18.41 -7.44
CA PRO A 150 5.50 -19.69 -6.92
C PRO A 150 7.03 -19.81 -6.82
N GLU A 151 7.78 -19.29 -7.80
CA GLU A 151 9.23 -19.35 -7.85
C GLU A 151 9.87 -18.55 -6.71
N LEU A 152 9.32 -17.37 -6.40
CA LEU A 152 9.80 -16.56 -5.27
C LEU A 152 9.47 -17.25 -3.94
N MET A 153 8.28 -17.83 -3.82
CA MET A 153 7.88 -18.56 -2.61
C MET A 153 8.80 -19.77 -2.34
N GLN A 154 9.15 -20.52 -3.38
CA GLN A 154 10.13 -21.62 -3.28
C GLN A 154 11.53 -21.12 -2.91
N GLU A 155 11.93 -19.97 -3.45
CA GLU A 155 13.21 -19.34 -3.10
C GLU A 155 13.25 -18.89 -1.62
N ILE A 156 12.16 -18.31 -1.11
CA ILE A 156 12.03 -17.95 0.30
C ILE A 156 12.21 -19.20 1.18
N ALA A 157 11.45 -20.27 0.92
CA ALA A 157 11.54 -21.53 1.68
C ALA A 157 12.96 -22.11 1.64
N LYS A 158 13.62 -22.05 0.48
CA LYS A 158 15.00 -22.54 0.30
C LYS A 158 16.03 -21.70 1.07
N ARG A 159 15.88 -20.37 1.09
CA ARG A 159 16.86 -19.46 1.69
C ARG A 159 16.70 -19.31 3.19
N LEU A 160 15.45 -19.20 3.66
CA LEU A 160 15.14 -18.80 5.04
C LEU A 160 14.72 -19.98 5.93
N GLY A 161 14.48 -21.14 5.33
CA GLY A 161 14.04 -22.34 6.02
C GLY A 161 12.52 -22.46 6.11
N PRO A 162 12.01 -23.40 6.92
CA PRO A 162 10.58 -23.68 7.02
C PRO A 162 9.78 -22.47 7.50
N VAL A 163 8.78 -22.07 6.71
CA VAL A 163 7.77 -21.08 7.12
C VAL A 163 6.59 -21.85 7.70
N VAL A 164 6.22 -21.53 8.93
CA VAL A 164 5.16 -22.25 9.65
C VAL A 164 3.79 -21.72 9.24
N ALA A 165 3.65 -20.41 9.20
CA ALA A 165 2.40 -19.73 8.89
C ALA A 165 2.62 -18.56 7.94
N GLY A 166 1.62 -18.22 7.13
CA GLY A 166 1.66 -17.06 6.26
C GLY A 166 0.33 -16.32 6.13
N ALA A 167 0.41 -14.99 5.99
CA ALA A 167 -0.67 -14.13 5.54
C ALA A 167 -0.48 -13.84 4.04
N PHE A 168 -1.49 -14.18 3.23
CA PHE A 168 -1.40 -14.08 1.77
C PHE A 168 -2.39 -13.03 1.26
N SER A 169 -1.90 -12.11 0.43
CA SER A 169 -2.77 -11.22 -0.32
C SER A 169 -3.50 -12.03 -1.37
N HIS A 170 -4.82 -11.96 -1.30
CA HIS A 170 -5.75 -12.74 -2.12
C HIS A 170 -6.73 -11.83 -2.85
N ASN A 171 -6.68 -10.53 -2.57
CA ASN A 171 -7.36 -9.48 -3.30
C ASN A 171 -6.71 -8.13 -2.96
N SER A 172 -5.69 -7.71 -3.71
CA SER A 172 -5.40 -6.28 -3.75
C SER A 172 -6.53 -5.58 -4.50
N PHE A 173 -6.98 -4.44 -3.98
CA PHE A 173 -8.14 -3.74 -4.53
C PHE A 173 -7.84 -3.23 -5.97
N ASP A 174 -8.79 -3.42 -6.89
CA ASP A 174 -8.65 -3.05 -8.30
C ASP A 174 -8.74 -1.52 -8.51
N GLN A 175 -7.69 -0.80 -8.10
CA GLN A 175 -7.60 0.66 -8.19
C GLN A 175 -7.90 1.20 -9.60
N PRO A 176 -7.40 0.61 -10.71
CA PRO A 176 -7.71 1.13 -12.05
C PRO A 176 -9.21 1.14 -12.39
N SER A 177 -9.99 0.20 -11.84
CA SER A 177 -11.43 0.17 -12.08
C SER A 177 -12.17 1.41 -11.57
N LEU A 178 -11.64 2.08 -10.53
CA LEU A 178 -12.18 3.34 -10.02
C LEU A 178 -12.17 4.43 -11.09
N LEU A 179 -11.16 4.39 -11.96
CA LEU A 179 -11.01 5.31 -13.09
C LEU A 179 -11.71 4.83 -14.37
N GLY A 180 -12.34 3.65 -14.33
CA GLY A 180 -12.88 3.00 -15.52
C GLY A 180 -11.81 2.48 -16.47
N LEU A 181 -10.58 2.28 -15.98
CA LEU A 181 -9.49 1.68 -16.75
C LEU A 181 -9.49 0.16 -16.56
N PRO A 182 -9.08 -0.61 -17.59
CA PRO A 182 -8.77 -1.99 -17.39
C PRO A 182 -7.56 -2.10 -16.44
N SER A 183 -7.67 -3.01 -15.48
CA SER A 183 -6.53 -3.48 -14.73
C SER A 183 -6.12 -4.82 -15.29
N HIS A 184 -4.87 -4.92 -15.75
CA HIS A 184 -4.23 -6.20 -16.00
C HIS A 184 -3.33 -6.58 -14.81
N LYS A 185 -3.75 -6.25 -13.58
CA LYS A 185 -3.06 -6.74 -12.37
C LYS A 185 -2.91 -8.26 -12.52
N PRO A 186 -1.70 -8.82 -12.32
CA PRO A 186 -1.48 -10.23 -12.59
C PRO A 186 -2.42 -11.07 -11.72
N ALA A 187 -2.61 -12.33 -12.11
CA ALA A 187 -3.41 -13.25 -11.31
C ALA A 187 -2.81 -13.54 -9.92
N ASP A 188 -1.61 -13.03 -9.63
CA ASP A 188 -0.81 -13.26 -8.42
C ASP A 188 -1.51 -12.82 -7.13
N HIS A 189 -2.36 -11.79 -7.18
CA HIS A 189 -3.19 -11.36 -6.05
C HIS A 189 -4.62 -11.90 -6.06
N ALA A 190 -4.91 -12.95 -6.86
CA ALA A 190 -6.21 -13.60 -6.84
C ALA A 190 -6.21 -14.80 -5.87
N PRO A 191 -7.39 -15.24 -5.37
CA PRO A 191 -7.51 -16.36 -4.43
C PRO A 191 -6.74 -17.62 -4.85
N ARG A 192 -6.77 -17.96 -6.14
CA ARG A 192 -6.08 -19.14 -6.69
C ARG A 192 -4.57 -19.01 -6.67
N ALA A 193 -4.03 -17.82 -6.95
CA ALA A 193 -2.59 -17.62 -6.90
C ALA A 193 -2.09 -17.50 -5.46
N ALA A 194 -2.84 -16.86 -4.56
CA ALA A 194 -2.56 -16.89 -3.12
C ALA A 194 -2.48 -18.34 -2.60
N ALA A 195 -3.40 -19.22 -3.04
CA ALA A 195 -3.36 -20.64 -2.71
C ALA A 195 -2.12 -21.35 -3.28
N ALA A 196 -1.76 -21.06 -4.53
CA ALA A 196 -0.54 -21.59 -5.15
C ALA A 196 0.74 -21.06 -4.46
N ALA A 197 0.74 -19.82 -3.99
CA ALA A 197 1.83 -19.21 -3.24
C ALA A 197 2.01 -19.91 -1.90
N ALA A 198 0.92 -20.11 -1.15
CA ALA A 198 0.92 -20.86 0.10
C ALA A 198 1.45 -22.30 -0.08
N ALA A 199 1.00 -23.00 -1.12
CA ALA A 199 1.49 -24.33 -1.48
C ALA A 199 2.99 -24.33 -1.79
N SER A 200 3.44 -23.36 -2.58
CA SER A 200 4.83 -23.24 -3.03
C SER A 200 5.80 -22.83 -1.93
N LEU A 201 5.32 -22.03 -0.96
CA LEU A 201 6.05 -21.67 0.23
C LEU A 201 6.14 -22.85 1.22
N GLY A 202 5.19 -23.79 1.15
CA GLY A 202 5.15 -24.98 1.99
C GLY A 202 4.76 -24.69 3.44
N VAL A 203 3.87 -23.72 3.65
CA VAL A 203 3.38 -23.37 5.00
C VAL A 203 2.48 -24.45 5.57
N ALA A 204 2.47 -24.62 6.89
CA ALA A 204 1.49 -25.48 7.55
C ALA A 204 0.14 -24.77 7.74
N PHE A 205 0.18 -23.44 7.92
CA PHE A 205 -0.99 -22.62 8.19
C PHE A 205 -1.04 -21.39 7.28
N GLY A 206 -2.22 -21.01 6.81
CA GLY A 206 -2.38 -19.86 5.92
C GLY A 206 -3.67 -19.10 6.19
N TYR A 207 -3.65 -17.77 6.03
CA TYR A 207 -4.87 -16.96 6.07
C TYR A 207 -4.81 -15.76 5.14
N ALA A 208 -5.98 -15.21 4.89
CA ALA A 208 -6.19 -14.00 4.11
C ALA A 208 -5.62 -12.78 4.86
N GLY A 209 -4.67 -12.07 4.24
CA GLY A 209 -4.17 -10.77 4.69
C GLY A 209 -4.27 -9.72 3.58
N ALA A 210 -4.00 -8.45 3.93
CA ALA A 210 -3.91 -7.30 3.02
C ALA A 210 -5.10 -7.13 2.05
N SER A 211 -6.33 -7.39 2.52
CA SER A 211 -7.54 -7.21 1.69
C SER A 211 -8.81 -6.84 2.47
N ASN A 212 -8.70 -6.61 3.79
CA ASN A 212 -9.83 -6.42 4.71
C ASN A 212 -10.19 -4.93 4.87
N LEU A 213 -10.77 -4.33 3.82
CA LEU A 213 -11.17 -2.93 3.83
C LEU A 213 -12.47 -2.71 3.03
N ARG A 214 -13.11 -1.55 3.24
CA ARG A 214 -14.26 -1.12 2.46
C ARG A 214 -14.29 0.39 2.25
N TRP A 215 -14.97 0.82 1.19
CA TRP A 215 -15.27 2.24 0.99
C TRP A 215 -16.38 2.72 1.93
N THR A 216 -16.23 3.97 2.37
CA THR A 216 -17.18 4.66 3.24
C THR A 216 -18.23 5.43 2.43
N GLY A 217 -19.20 6.02 3.15
CA GLY A 217 -20.20 6.91 2.57
C GLY A 217 -21.34 6.21 1.82
N PRO A 218 -22.28 6.99 1.24
CA PRO A 218 -23.53 6.45 0.71
C PRO A 218 -23.37 5.45 -0.44
N ARG A 219 -22.29 5.58 -1.22
CA ARG A 219 -21.94 4.67 -2.33
C ARG A 219 -20.85 3.67 -1.97
N GLY A 220 -20.40 3.65 -0.71
CA GLY A 220 -19.28 2.81 -0.27
C GLY A 220 -19.45 1.34 -0.63
N ALA A 221 -20.61 0.74 -0.33
CA ALA A 221 -20.88 -0.66 -0.66
C ALA A 221 -20.98 -0.96 -2.17
N GLU A 222 -21.33 0.03 -3.00
CA GLU A 222 -21.28 -0.10 -4.47
C GLU A 222 -19.83 -0.13 -4.95
N ILE A 223 -19.01 0.81 -4.44
CA ILE A 223 -17.60 0.93 -4.78
C ILE A 223 -16.82 -0.30 -4.29
N THR A 224 -17.00 -0.72 -3.03
CA THR A 224 -16.35 -1.92 -2.48
C THR A 224 -16.61 -3.14 -3.36
N ARG A 225 -17.86 -3.41 -3.77
CA ARG A 225 -18.17 -4.56 -4.65
C ARG A 225 -17.57 -4.46 -6.05
N LYS A 226 -17.28 -3.26 -6.52
CA LYS A 226 -16.63 -3.03 -7.82
C LYS A 226 -15.13 -3.31 -7.74
N VAL A 227 -14.50 -2.94 -6.63
CA VAL A 227 -13.04 -2.91 -6.48
C VAL A 227 -12.49 -4.15 -5.76
N ILE A 228 -13.22 -4.66 -4.76
CA ILE A 228 -12.93 -5.89 -4.02
C ILE A 228 -13.73 -7.02 -4.68
N ARG A 229 -13.05 -7.86 -5.45
CA ARG A 229 -13.68 -8.87 -6.33
C ARG A 229 -13.75 -10.26 -5.71
N ALA A 230 -12.91 -10.51 -4.70
CA ALA A 230 -12.87 -11.75 -3.95
C ALA A 230 -12.65 -11.44 -2.46
N GLY A 231 -13.09 -12.35 -1.60
CA GLY A 231 -12.89 -12.24 -0.16
C GLY A 231 -12.16 -13.45 0.45
N PRO A 232 -11.99 -13.45 1.78
CA PRO A 232 -11.30 -14.52 2.50
C PRO A 232 -11.87 -15.92 2.26
N GLU A 233 -13.18 -16.04 2.09
CA GLU A 233 -13.85 -17.32 1.78
C GLU A 233 -13.53 -17.85 0.38
N ASP A 234 -13.24 -16.98 -0.58
CA ASP A 234 -12.77 -17.40 -1.90
C ASP A 234 -11.35 -17.97 -1.81
N PHE A 235 -10.48 -17.31 -1.04
CA PHE A 235 -9.14 -17.81 -0.77
C PHE A 235 -9.18 -19.16 -0.05
N ARG A 236 -9.98 -19.27 1.02
CA ARG A 236 -10.17 -20.54 1.75
C ARG A 236 -10.57 -21.69 0.83
N ARG A 237 -11.50 -21.43 -0.09
CA ARG A 237 -11.98 -22.45 -1.05
C ARG A 237 -10.88 -22.86 -2.03
N GLU A 238 -10.14 -21.90 -2.59
CA GLU A 238 -9.02 -22.18 -3.49
C GLU A 238 -7.85 -22.89 -2.77
N LEU A 239 -7.59 -22.54 -1.51
CA LEU A 239 -6.60 -23.19 -0.66
C LEU A 239 -6.96 -24.66 -0.42
N ALA A 240 -8.21 -24.94 -0.04
CA ALA A 240 -8.69 -26.31 0.15
C ALA A 240 -8.62 -27.17 -1.14
N ALA A 241 -8.72 -26.55 -2.31
CA ALA A 241 -8.62 -27.24 -3.60
C ALA A 241 -7.17 -27.43 -4.07
N THR A 242 -6.29 -26.45 -3.81
CA THR A 242 -4.93 -26.41 -4.35
C THR A 242 -3.90 -27.01 -3.40
N ALA A 243 -4.07 -26.81 -2.09
CA ALA A 243 -3.15 -27.20 -1.04
C ALA A 243 -3.92 -27.66 0.21
N PRO A 244 -4.67 -28.78 0.13
CA PRO A 244 -5.51 -29.27 1.23
C PRO A 244 -4.74 -29.60 2.52
N GLU A 245 -3.42 -29.74 2.45
CA GLU A 245 -2.51 -29.90 3.59
C GLU A 245 -2.29 -28.60 4.38
N VAL A 246 -2.54 -27.43 3.78
CA VAL A 246 -2.42 -26.13 4.44
C VAL A 246 -3.68 -25.86 5.23
N ALA A 247 -3.55 -25.75 6.55
CA ALA A 247 -4.68 -25.42 7.42
C ALA A 247 -5.02 -23.92 7.31
N TYR A 248 -6.26 -23.62 6.88
CA TYR A 248 -6.76 -22.25 6.85
C TYR A 248 -7.03 -21.73 8.27
N LEU A 249 -6.42 -20.60 8.63
CA LEU A 249 -6.69 -19.90 9.89
C LEU A 249 -7.79 -18.86 9.68
N ASP A 250 -8.99 -19.14 10.18
CA ASP A 250 -10.11 -18.20 10.15
C ASP A 250 -9.97 -17.18 11.28
N LEU A 251 -9.13 -16.16 11.07
CA LEU A 251 -8.83 -15.08 12.02
C LEU A 251 -9.62 -13.82 11.68
N ARG A 252 -10.11 -13.14 12.72
CA ARG A 252 -10.66 -11.78 12.65
C ARG A 252 -9.66 -10.80 13.26
N PRO A 253 -9.76 -9.49 12.96
CA PRO A 253 -9.00 -8.47 13.67
C PRO A 253 -9.10 -8.65 15.19
N GLY A 254 -7.95 -8.81 15.84
CA GLY A 254 -7.80 -9.07 17.27
C GLY A 254 -7.63 -10.53 17.65
N ASP A 255 -7.91 -11.48 16.77
CA ASP A 255 -7.67 -12.90 17.02
C ASP A 255 -6.18 -13.22 16.91
N ALA A 256 -5.74 -14.15 17.76
CA ALA A 256 -4.39 -14.68 17.72
C ALA A 256 -4.37 -16.16 17.37
N TRP A 257 -3.24 -16.60 16.85
CA TRP A 257 -2.93 -18.00 16.63
C TRP A 257 -1.54 -18.32 17.16
N SER A 258 -1.37 -19.50 17.75
CA SER A 258 -0.06 -20.01 18.15
C SER A 258 0.08 -21.50 17.87
N LEU A 259 1.32 -21.96 17.67
CA LEU A 259 1.64 -23.38 17.44
C LEU A 259 1.11 -24.29 18.57
N GLU A 260 1.21 -23.85 19.82
CA GLU A 260 0.85 -24.64 21.00
C GLU A 260 -0.64 -24.52 21.36
N GLY A 261 -1.21 -23.33 21.21
CA GLY A 261 -2.55 -23.00 21.70
C GLY A 261 -3.65 -23.01 20.63
N GLY A 262 -3.30 -23.05 19.34
CA GLY A 262 -4.27 -22.86 18.25
C GLY A 262 -4.80 -21.43 18.21
N ILE A 263 -6.06 -21.26 17.79
CA ILE A 263 -6.71 -19.94 17.68
C ILE A 263 -7.23 -19.50 19.05
N GLU A 264 -6.86 -18.30 19.46
CA GLU A 264 -7.41 -17.55 20.59
C GLU A 264 -8.23 -16.38 20.03
N ARG A 265 -9.51 -16.32 20.41
CA ARG A 265 -10.41 -15.26 19.96
C ARG A 265 -10.28 -14.03 20.84
N ASP A 266 -10.41 -12.85 20.22
CA ASP A 266 -10.42 -11.55 20.91
C ASP A 266 -9.17 -11.36 21.82
N ALA A 267 -8.02 -11.85 21.36
CA ALA A 267 -6.75 -11.75 22.09
C ALA A 267 -6.27 -10.29 22.25
N LEU A 268 -6.69 -9.41 21.34
CA LEU A 268 -6.67 -7.96 21.52
C LEU A 268 -8.11 -7.46 21.61
N GLY A 269 -8.40 -6.70 22.66
CA GLY A 269 -9.68 -6.04 22.85
C GLY A 269 -9.50 -4.79 23.68
N GLY A 270 -10.25 -3.74 23.37
CA GLY A 270 -10.12 -2.47 24.06
C GLY A 270 -10.99 -1.39 23.45
N THR A 271 -10.39 -0.23 23.16
CA THR A 271 -11.10 0.90 22.56
C THR A 271 -10.42 1.28 21.25
N PRO A 272 -11.15 1.30 20.12
CA PRO A 272 -10.60 1.74 18.84
C PRO A 272 -10.04 3.15 18.92
N GLU A 273 -9.00 3.42 18.13
CA GLU A 273 -8.49 4.79 17.99
C GLU A 273 -9.59 5.74 17.50
N ALA A 274 -9.55 6.97 18.00
CA ALA A 274 -10.48 7.99 17.53
C ALA A 274 -10.23 8.29 16.05
N THR A 275 -11.32 8.38 15.30
CA THR A 275 -11.25 8.76 13.89
C THR A 275 -10.65 10.15 13.75
N VAL A 276 -9.71 10.29 12.83
CA VAL A 276 -9.11 11.58 12.53
C VAL A 276 -9.74 12.22 11.29
N PRO A 277 -10.07 13.53 11.30
CA PRO A 277 -10.57 14.21 10.11
C PRO A 277 -9.46 14.33 9.06
N ASN A 278 -9.60 13.61 7.94
CA ASN A 278 -8.83 13.77 6.69
C ASN A 278 -7.39 14.27 6.85
N ASP A 279 -6.56 13.49 7.52
CA ASP A 279 -5.18 13.87 7.75
C ASP A 279 -4.31 13.46 6.57
N TYR A 280 -3.91 14.45 5.78
CA TYR A 280 -2.88 14.28 4.78
C TYR A 280 -1.52 14.14 5.48
N LEU A 281 -0.63 13.28 4.96
CA LEU A 281 0.71 13.05 5.53
C LEU A 281 1.44 14.36 5.89
N HIS A 282 1.53 15.35 5.00
CA HIS A 282 2.16 16.64 5.31
C HIS A 282 1.46 17.46 6.39
N ALA A 283 0.17 17.24 6.67
CA ALA A 283 -0.46 17.85 7.84
C ALA A 283 0.13 17.24 9.14
N PHE A 284 0.39 15.93 9.17
CA PHE A 284 1.12 15.31 10.28
C PHE A 284 2.59 15.70 10.34
N LEU A 285 3.23 15.84 9.19
CA LEU A 285 4.66 16.20 9.14
C LEU A 285 4.91 17.69 9.36
N ASP A 286 3.86 18.53 9.25
CA ASP A 286 3.91 20.00 9.22
C ASP A 286 5.09 20.55 8.40
N SER A 287 5.40 19.91 7.26
CA SER A 287 6.66 20.17 6.56
C SER A 287 6.65 21.48 5.76
N GLY A 288 5.45 21.95 5.39
CA GLY A 288 5.28 23.07 4.46
C GLY A 288 5.85 22.82 3.05
N GLU A 289 6.32 21.61 2.75
CA GLU A 289 6.94 21.23 1.49
C GLU A 289 5.94 21.24 0.33
N ARG A 290 6.41 21.62 -0.86
CA ARG A 290 5.60 21.81 -2.07
C ARG A 290 6.33 21.26 -3.28
N PHE A 291 5.58 20.81 -4.29
CA PHE A 291 6.12 20.52 -5.62
C PHE A 291 6.18 21.76 -6.53
N CYS A 292 5.75 22.91 -6.02
CA CYS A 292 5.82 24.22 -6.66
C CYS A 292 6.58 25.24 -5.78
N PRO A 293 6.98 26.40 -6.32
CA PRO A 293 7.50 27.52 -5.54
C PRO A 293 6.53 28.01 -4.45
N ALA A 294 7.01 28.91 -3.58
CA ALA A 294 6.18 29.53 -2.55
C ALA A 294 5.05 30.38 -3.18
N GLY A 295 3.85 30.30 -2.60
CA GLY A 295 2.62 30.85 -3.18
C GLY A 295 1.86 29.80 -3.99
N ARG A 296 0.54 29.97 -4.14
CA ARG A 296 -0.28 29.03 -4.92
C ARG A 296 -0.03 29.26 -6.42
N PRO A 297 0.45 28.28 -7.19
CA PRO A 297 0.68 28.46 -8.62
C PRO A 297 -0.65 28.60 -9.37
N SER A 298 -0.63 29.19 -10.56
CA SER A 298 -1.74 29.04 -11.51
C SER A 298 -1.70 27.65 -12.18
N VAL A 299 -2.82 27.18 -12.73
CA VAL A 299 -2.83 25.92 -13.50
C VAL A 299 -1.82 26.00 -14.67
N ALA A 300 -1.76 27.14 -15.38
CA ALA A 300 -0.80 27.33 -16.45
C ALA A 300 0.67 27.23 -15.97
N ASP A 301 0.99 27.78 -14.79
CA ASP A 301 2.32 27.65 -14.18
C ASP A 301 2.68 26.20 -13.90
N THR A 302 1.72 25.40 -13.42
CA THR A 302 1.98 23.99 -13.11
C THR A 302 2.39 23.20 -14.36
N PHE A 303 1.74 23.41 -15.50
CA PHE A 303 2.13 22.74 -16.75
C PHE A 303 3.39 23.34 -17.39
N ALA A 304 3.59 24.65 -17.29
CA ALA A 304 4.74 25.31 -17.91
C ALA A 304 6.05 25.09 -17.16
N ARG A 305 6.00 24.88 -15.83
CA ARG A 305 7.19 24.87 -14.96
C ARG A 305 7.22 23.72 -13.98
N ASP A 306 6.18 23.56 -13.16
CA ASP A 306 6.27 22.71 -11.96
C ASP A 306 6.21 21.21 -12.30
N LEU A 307 5.32 20.80 -13.20
CA LEU A 307 5.22 19.42 -13.70
C LEU A 307 6.49 19.01 -14.47
N PRO A 308 7.01 19.78 -15.44
CA PRO A 308 8.30 19.46 -16.07
C PRO A 308 9.44 19.29 -15.07
N ALA A 309 9.55 20.20 -14.08
CA ALA A 309 10.57 20.10 -13.04
C ALA A 309 10.41 18.81 -12.20
N ARG A 310 9.17 18.36 -11.97
CA ARG A 310 8.90 17.12 -11.25
C ARG A 310 9.25 15.88 -12.07
N LEU A 311 8.86 15.84 -13.34
CA LEU A 311 9.20 14.75 -14.25
C LEU A 311 10.71 14.59 -14.41
N ALA A 312 11.45 15.70 -14.50
CA ALA A 312 12.91 15.69 -14.56
C ALA A 312 13.58 15.10 -13.30
N ARG A 313 12.92 15.20 -12.12
CA ARG A 313 13.40 14.59 -10.87
C ARG A 313 13.05 13.11 -10.74
N ALA A 314 12.09 12.61 -11.52
CA ALA A 314 11.65 11.22 -11.49
C ALA A 314 11.51 10.63 -12.92
N PRO A 315 12.60 10.64 -13.71
CA PRO A 315 12.53 10.26 -15.13
C PRO A 315 12.16 8.79 -15.33
N GLU A 316 12.52 7.91 -14.39
CA GLU A 316 12.12 6.49 -14.43
C GLU A 316 10.62 6.33 -14.18
N ALA A 317 10.07 7.01 -13.16
CA ALA A 317 8.63 7.04 -12.89
C ALA A 317 7.81 7.51 -14.10
N SER A 318 8.26 8.58 -14.77
CA SER A 318 7.59 9.08 -15.98
C SER A 318 7.57 8.02 -17.10
N ARG A 319 8.66 7.28 -17.28
CA ARG A 319 8.75 6.25 -18.33
C ARG A 319 7.82 5.06 -18.09
N TYR A 320 7.45 4.76 -16.84
CA TYR A 320 6.44 3.74 -16.55
C TYR A 320 5.06 4.12 -17.09
N LEU A 321 4.72 5.41 -17.12
CA LEU A 321 3.52 5.87 -17.81
C LEU A 321 3.70 5.80 -19.34
N GLY A 322 4.85 6.28 -19.84
CA GLY A 322 5.35 5.90 -21.17
C GLY A 322 4.48 6.29 -22.37
N GLN A 323 3.49 7.17 -22.20
CA GLN A 323 2.59 7.61 -23.27
C GLN A 323 2.03 9.02 -23.04
N PRO A 324 1.47 9.66 -24.07
CA PRO A 324 0.79 10.94 -23.92
C PRO A 324 -0.52 10.85 -23.12
N VAL A 325 -0.80 11.87 -22.31
CA VAL A 325 -2.04 12.03 -21.55
C VAL A 325 -2.57 13.44 -21.73
N SER A 326 -3.86 13.58 -22.06
CA SER A 326 -4.54 14.88 -22.05
C SER A 326 -5.13 15.13 -20.66
N PHE A 327 -4.80 16.25 -20.05
CA PHE A 327 -5.38 16.72 -18.79
C PHE A 327 -6.46 17.76 -19.08
N GLU A 328 -7.69 17.47 -18.68
CA GLU A 328 -8.84 18.38 -18.70
C GLU A 328 -9.02 18.98 -17.30
N ILE A 329 -8.39 20.13 -17.05
CA ILE A 329 -8.52 20.82 -15.77
C ILE A 329 -9.78 21.68 -15.79
N THR A 330 -10.75 21.35 -14.93
CA THR A 330 -12.04 22.06 -14.86
C THR A 330 -12.08 23.09 -13.74
N GLY A 331 -12.92 24.11 -13.87
CA GLY A 331 -13.10 25.15 -12.84
C GLY A 331 -12.39 26.46 -13.19
N GLU A 332 -12.29 27.36 -12.21
CA GLU A 332 -11.66 28.66 -12.39
C GLU A 332 -10.17 28.52 -12.72
N GLY A 333 -9.72 29.18 -13.80
CA GLY A 333 -8.33 29.09 -14.26
C GLY A 333 -7.95 27.75 -14.89
N GLY A 334 -8.92 26.85 -15.12
CA GLY A 334 -8.73 25.57 -15.80
C GLY A 334 -8.42 25.70 -17.30
N GLY A 335 -8.23 24.56 -17.95
CA GLY A 335 -7.84 24.45 -19.34
C GLY A 335 -7.50 23.02 -19.74
N THR A 336 -7.00 22.83 -20.95
CA THR A 336 -6.57 21.52 -21.44
C THR A 336 -5.09 21.55 -21.76
N TRP A 337 -4.36 20.50 -21.36
CA TRP A 337 -2.94 20.32 -21.70
C TRP A 337 -2.65 18.87 -22.02
N SER A 338 -1.83 18.63 -23.03
CA SER A 338 -1.26 17.32 -23.32
C SER A 338 0.15 17.22 -22.75
N VAL A 339 0.45 16.09 -22.11
CA VAL A 339 1.76 15.77 -21.53
C VAL A 339 2.23 14.44 -22.09
N ASP A 340 3.40 14.42 -22.73
CA ASP A 340 4.01 13.19 -23.25
C ASP A 340 4.99 12.59 -22.23
N PHE A 341 4.51 11.65 -21.42
CA PHE A 341 5.32 11.00 -20.40
C PHE A 341 6.37 10.03 -20.98
N SER A 342 6.29 9.69 -22.27
CA SER A 342 7.35 8.93 -22.96
C SER A 342 8.59 9.79 -23.23
N ARG A 343 8.45 11.12 -23.17
CA ARG A 343 9.49 12.09 -23.48
C ARG A 343 9.62 13.10 -22.32
N VAL A 344 10.43 12.76 -21.33
CA VAL A 344 10.64 13.60 -20.12
C VAL A 344 11.08 15.04 -20.40
N ASP A 345 11.72 15.30 -21.55
CA ASP A 345 12.15 16.65 -21.96
C ASP A 345 11.12 17.40 -22.82
N ALA A 346 10.01 16.75 -23.19
CA ALA A 346 8.95 17.39 -23.97
C ALA A 346 8.14 18.33 -23.07
N ALA A 347 8.02 19.59 -23.49
CA ALA A 347 7.16 20.54 -22.81
C ALA A 347 5.68 20.14 -22.98
N PRO A 348 4.86 20.23 -21.91
CA PRO A 348 3.42 20.12 -22.04
C PRO A 348 2.87 21.11 -23.08
N VAL A 349 1.91 20.65 -23.89
CA VAL A 349 1.30 21.43 -24.97
C VAL A 349 -0.07 21.88 -24.52
N ALA A 350 -0.39 23.17 -24.68
CA ALA A 350 -1.73 23.67 -24.42
C ALA A 350 -2.73 23.14 -25.47
N GLY A 351 -3.90 22.74 -25.01
CA GLY A 351 -4.90 22.03 -25.80
C GLY A 351 -4.66 20.53 -25.80
N ASP A 352 -5.39 19.85 -26.67
CA ASP A 352 -5.34 18.41 -26.84
C ASP A 352 -4.69 18.08 -28.18
N ASP A 353 -3.53 17.44 -28.12
CA ASP A 353 -2.62 17.21 -29.24
C ASP A 353 -2.77 15.84 -29.92
N GLY A 354 -3.75 15.03 -29.50
CA GLY A 354 -3.89 13.66 -30.01
C GLY A 354 -3.66 12.56 -28.96
N ALA A 355 -3.44 12.91 -27.69
CA ALA A 355 -3.29 11.93 -26.60
C ALA A 355 -4.35 10.79 -26.63
N PRO A 356 -3.97 9.52 -26.44
CA PRO A 356 -4.88 8.38 -26.53
C PRO A 356 -6.05 8.44 -25.55
N PHE A 357 -5.89 9.12 -24.41
CA PHE A 357 -6.93 9.27 -23.41
C PHE A 357 -6.84 10.62 -22.70
N ALA A 358 -7.94 11.00 -22.03
CA ALA A 358 -8.02 12.22 -21.24
C ALA A 358 -8.40 11.95 -19.79
N VAL A 359 -7.71 12.62 -18.87
CA VAL A 359 -7.95 12.65 -17.43
C VAL A 359 -8.57 13.99 -17.09
N ARG A 360 -9.71 13.98 -16.41
CA ARG A 360 -10.34 15.19 -15.87
C ARG A 360 -10.13 15.27 -14.37
N ILE A 361 -9.77 16.46 -13.92
CA ILE A 361 -9.57 16.82 -12.52
C ILE A 361 -9.98 18.28 -12.32
N GLU A 362 -10.47 18.62 -11.14
CA GLU A 362 -10.83 19.99 -10.79
C GLU A 362 -9.58 20.82 -10.44
N ALA A 363 -9.59 22.11 -10.79
CA ALA A 363 -8.43 23.00 -10.68
C ALA A 363 -7.92 23.11 -9.24
N ARG A 364 -8.80 23.23 -8.24
CA ARG A 364 -8.39 23.25 -6.84
C ARG A 364 -7.70 21.92 -6.46
N ASP A 365 -8.25 20.77 -6.83
CA ASP A 365 -7.62 19.47 -6.50
C ASP A 365 -6.27 19.27 -7.21
N TRP A 366 -6.15 19.71 -8.47
CA TRP A 366 -4.89 19.74 -9.21
C TRP A 366 -3.85 20.64 -8.53
N LEU A 367 -4.24 21.85 -8.11
CA LEU A 367 -3.34 22.77 -7.40
C LEU A 367 -2.97 22.26 -6.00
N ASP A 368 -3.94 21.66 -5.28
CA ASP A 368 -3.72 21.08 -3.96
C ASP A 368 -2.71 19.92 -4.02
N LEU A 369 -2.60 19.19 -5.15
CA LEU A 369 -1.55 18.21 -5.37
C LEU A 369 -0.15 18.87 -5.40
N PHE A 370 0.02 19.98 -6.13
CA PHE A 370 1.31 20.68 -6.19
C PHE A 370 1.68 21.36 -4.86
N GLU A 371 0.67 21.80 -4.10
CA GLU A 371 0.85 22.29 -2.73
C GLU A 371 1.02 21.16 -1.70
N ARG A 372 1.00 19.89 -2.15
CA ARG A 372 1.05 18.69 -1.31
C ARG A 372 0.01 18.69 -0.18
N ARG A 373 -1.21 19.13 -0.47
CA ARG A 373 -2.38 19.06 0.43
C ARG A 373 -3.24 17.82 0.21
N ILE A 374 -3.08 17.18 -0.95
CA ILE A 374 -3.72 15.92 -1.33
C ILE A 374 -2.70 15.09 -2.12
N SER A 375 -2.86 13.76 -2.13
CA SER A 375 -1.98 12.84 -2.89
C SER A 375 -2.77 12.21 -4.01
N TRP A 376 -2.06 11.66 -4.99
CA TRP A 376 -2.70 10.81 -5.99
C TRP A 376 -3.39 9.61 -5.39
N GLN A 377 -2.87 9.04 -4.31
CA GLN A 377 -3.54 7.93 -3.64
C GLN A 377 -4.98 8.32 -3.25
N VAL A 378 -5.19 9.51 -2.66
CA VAL A 378 -6.53 10.03 -2.34
C VAL A 378 -7.35 10.33 -3.59
N LEU A 379 -6.75 11.00 -4.59
CA LEU A 379 -7.45 11.33 -5.84
C LEU A 379 -7.95 10.08 -6.58
N LEU A 380 -7.12 9.04 -6.64
CA LEU A 380 -7.40 7.78 -7.34
C LEU A 380 -8.48 6.94 -6.66
N VAL A 381 -8.61 7.03 -5.34
CA VAL A 381 -9.62 6.27 -4.57
C VAL A 381 -10.91 7.05 -4.29
N SER A 382 -10.95 8.32 -4.68
CA SER A 382 -12.11 9.21 -4.59
C SER A 382 -12.81 9.37 -5.95
N ASP A 383 -13.90 10.14 -5.99
CA ASP A 383 -14.61 10.53 -7.22
C ASP A 383 -14.09 11.84 -7.85
N ARG A 384 -12.92 12.32 -7.40
CA ARG A 384 -12.34 13.62 -7.79
C ARG A 384 -11.53 13.56 -9.09
N LEU A 385 -11.36 12.36 -9.66
CA LEU A 385 -10.65 12.12 -10.92
C LEU A 385 -11.46 11.19 -11.82
N ALA A 386 -11.48 11.49 -13.12
CA ALA A 386 -12.20 10.65 -14.10
C ALA A 386 -11.43 10.53 -15.42
N ILE A 387 -11.50 9.35 -16.03
CA ILE A 387 -11.11 9.19 -17.44
C ILE A 387 -12.33 9.50 -18.30
N THR A 388 -12.20 10.51 -19.16
CA THR A 388 -13.36 11.11 -19.85
C THR A 388 -13.42 10.79 -21.32
N ARG A 389 -12.30 10.31 -21.88
CA ARG A 389 -12.20 10.02 -23.30
C ARG A 389 -11.14 8.97 -23.58
N PHE A 390 -11.45 8.07 -24.51
CA PHE A 390 -10.51 7.17 -25.16
C PHE A 390 -10.58 7.39 -26.68
N ARG A 391 -9.42 7.43 -27.33
CA ARG A 391 -9.29 7.39 -28.80
C ARG A 391 -9.04 5.95 -29.25
N PRO A 392 -9.29 5.61 -30.53
CA PRO A 392 -8.97 4.29 -31.06
C PRO A 392 -7.50 3.91 -30.82
N GLY A 393 -7.28 2.79 -30.15
CA GLY A 393 -5.97 2.30 -29.70
C GLY A 393 -6.10 1.48 -28.41
N PRO A 394 -5.03 0.82 -27.96
CA PRO A 394 -5.04 0.18 -26.65
C PRO A 394 -5.14 1.27 -25.56
N PRO A 395 -6.05 1.13 -24.57
CA PRO A 395 -6.04 2.00 -23.40
C PRO A 395 -4.74 1.80 -22.60
N PRO A 396 -4.32 2.77 -21.76
CA PRO A 396 -3.27 2.54 -20.78
C PRO A 396 -3.52 1.26 -20.00
N ASP A 397 -2.44 0.57 -19.65
CA ASP A 397 -2.50 -0.26 -18.46
C ASP A 397 -2.77 0.64 -17.25
N GLY A 398 -3.97 0.51 -16.66
CA GLY A 398 -4.40 1.44 -15.63
C GLY A 398 -3.62 1.32 -14.32
N LEU A 399 -2.98 0.18 -14.07
CA LEU A 399 -2.15 -0.05 -12.89
C LEU A 399 -0.81 0.71 -13.02
N HIS A 400 -0.13 0.56 -14.15
CA HIS A 400 1.08 1.33 -14.44
C HIS A 400 0.80 2.83 -14.48
N PHE A 401 -0.37 3.24 -14.98
CA PHE A 401 -0.80 4.65 -14.92
C PHE A 401 -0.91 5.15 -13.48
N ALA A 402 -1.65 4.43 -12.62
CA ALA A 402 -1.83 4.80 -11.22
C ALA A 402 -0.50 4.85 -10.46
N TYR A 403 0.34 3.84 -10.63
CA TYR A 403 1.62 3.72 -9.92
C TYR A 403 2.66 4.72 -10.41
N ALA A 404 2.71 5.00 -11.72
CA ALA A 404 3.58 6.05 -12.26
C ALA A 404 3.23 7.42 -11.70
N LEU A 405 1.94 7.74 -11.57
CA LEU A 405 1.52 9.01 -10.95
C LEU A 405 1.93 9.10 -9.48
N GLN A 406 1.81 8.01 -8.72
CA GLN A 406 2.28 7.95 -7.33
C GLN A 406 3.80 8.13 -7.24
N ALA A 407 4.58 7.54 -8.15
CA ALA A 407 6.03 7.72 -8.17
C ALA A 407 6.46 9.14 -8.62
N VAL A 408 5.73 9.76 -9.56
CA VAL A 408 5.94 11.17 -9.94
C VAL A 408 5.51 12.11 -8.81
N PHE A 409 4.64 11.70 -7.89
CA PHE A 409 4.13 12.55 -6.81
C PHE A 409 3.96 11.70 -5.52
N PRO A 410 5.08 11.37 -4.87
CA PRO A 410 5.14 10.43 -3.75
C PRO A 410 4.53 10.98 -2.46
#